data_AF-A0A9X3F268-F1
#
_entry.id   AF-A0A9X3F268-F1
#
_cell.length_a   1.000
_cell.length_b   1.000
_cell.length_c   1.000
_cell.angle_alpha   90.00
_cell.angle_beta   90.00
_cell.angle_gamma   90.00
#
_symmetry.space_group_name_H-M   'P 1'
#
loop_
_entity.id
_entity.type
_entity.pdbx_description
1 polymer ?
#
loop_
_entity_poly.entity_id
_entity_poly.type
_entity_poly.pdbx_seq_one_letter_code
_entity_poly.pdbx_strand_id
1 'polypeptide(L)'
;MAKPRLVAVLALSLAGGCIQFEHGPTTDGGGGSPGTTGEVEEPPPTVECDPLSQDCPDGQACSLSGDDFVCIEVFVEGAPGDPCQAAGECSPGLVCLPSVVLGSCDASSCCSSLCEVSDTSAQCGSSSEVCAPVFDGDEVPPMWADYGVCRLPS
;
A
#
# COMPACT_ATOMS: atom_id res chain seq x y z
N MET A 1 -26.69 -3.50 -53.50
CA MET A 1 -28.02 -4.15 -53.47
C MET A 1 -28.45 -4.18 -52.00
N ALA A 2 -29.09 -3.11 -51.53
CA ALA A 2 -30.54 -2.99 -51.31
C ALA A 2 -31.01 -3.66 -49.99
N LYS A 3 -31.43 -2.80 -49.04
CA LYS A 3 -32.06 -3.11 -47.73
C LYS A 3 -33.35 -3.95 -47.90
N PRO A 4 -33.86 -4.56 -46.82
CA PRO A 4 -35.11 -4.00 -46.29
C PRO A 4 -35.15 -3.86 -44.76
N ARG A 5 -36.04 -2.94 -44.35
CA ARG A 5 -36.42 -2.56 -42.99
C ARG A 5 -37.59 -3.42 -42.47
N LEU A 6 -37.99 -3.13 -41.22
CA LEU A 6 -39.19 -3.55 -40.46
C LEU A 6 -39.04 -4.91 -39.75
N VAL A 7 -39.46 -5.10 -38.50
CA VAL A 7 -40.76 -4.75 -37.88
C VAL A 7 -40.60 -4.49 -36.38
N ALA A 8 -41.29 -3.47 -35.88
CA ALA A 8 -41.51 -3.22 -34.45
C ALA A 8 -42.61 -4.15 -33.90
N VAL A 9 -42.44 -4.72 -32.70
CA VAL A 9 -43.56 -5.20 -31.89
C VAL A 9 -43.36 -4.79 -30.43
N LEU A 10 -44.09 -3.75 -30.08
CA LEU A 10 -44.45 -3.39 -28.72
C LEU A 10 -45.42 -4.46 -28.19
N ALA A 11 -45.15 -5.07 -27.04
CA ALA A 11 -46.15 -5.86 -26.31
C ALA A 11 -46.02 -5.61 -24.80
N LEU A 12 -46.76 -4.61 -24.32
CA LEU A 12 -47.22 -4.52 -22.94
C LEU A 12 -48.24 -5.65 -22.70
N SER A 13 -48.10 -6.43 -21.62
CA SER A 13 -49.19 -7.07 -20.85
C SER A 13 -48.55 -7.71 -19.61
N LEU A 14 -48.73 -7.19 -18.39
CA LEU A 14 -49.92 -7.24 -17.50
C LEU A 14 -50.25 -8.65 -17.00
N ALA A 15 -50.40 -8.74 -15.66
CA ALA A 15 -50.84 -9.87 -14.84
C ALA A 15 -49.81 -11.02 -14.75
N GLY A 16 -49.29 -11.38 -13.58
CA GLY A 16 -50.04 -11.68 -12.36
C GLY A 16 -50.54 -13.11 -12.45
N GLY A 17 -49.81 -14.07 -11.86
CA GLY A 17 -50.25 -15.47 -11.76
C GLY A 17 -49.11 -16.46 -11.53
N CYS A 18 -48.96 -16.88 -10.28
CA CYS A 18 -47.98 -17.83 -9.75
C CYS A 18 -48.42 -19.29 -9.98
N ILE A 19 -47.47 -20.23 -10.19
CA ILE A 19 -47.53 -21.65 -9.77
C ILE A 19 -46.10 -22.25 -9.85
N GLN A 20 -45.37 -22.37 -8.73
CA GLN A 20 -45.25 -23.51 -7.80
C GLN A 20 -44.77 -24.85 -8.39
N PHE A 21 -43.56 -25.28 -8.01
CA PHE A 21 -43.31 -26.68 -7.65
C PHE A 21 -42.24 -26.81 -6.57
N GLU A 22 -42.74 -27.08 -5.38
CA GLU A 22 -42.10 -27.54 -4.15
C GLU A 22 -41.97 -29.08 -4.27
N HIS A 23 -41.00 -29.87 -3.78
CA HIS A 23 -40.03 -29.77 -2.70
C HIS A 23 -38.89 -30.79 -2.92
N GLY A 24 -37.70 -30.49 -2.37
CA GLY A 24 -36.64 -31.43 -2.00
C GLY A 24 -35.83 -30.81 -0.84
N PRO A 25 -35.32 -31.59 0.12
CA PRO A 25 -35.53 -31.33 1.55
C PRO A 25 -34.58 -30.34 2.23
N THR A 26 -35.16 -29.72 3.25
CA THR A 26 -34.66 -28.83 4.29
C THR A 26 -33.26 -29.13 4.82
N THR A 27 -32.39 -28.11 4.78
CA THR A 27 -31.53 -27.78 5.92
C THR A 27 -32.04 -26.47 6.52
N ASP A 28 -32.87 -26.62 7.55
CA ASP A 28 -33.04 -25.70 8.69
C ASP A 28 -31.64 -25.23 9.13
N GLY A 29 -31.31 -23.94 9.30
CA GLY A 29 -32.08 -22.88 9.92
C GLY A 29 -31.24 -22.37 11.11
N GLY A 30 -30.85 -21.08 11.09
CA GLY A 30 -30.46 -20.36 12.30
C GLY A 30 -28.99 -19.99 12.44
N GLY A 31 -28.66 -18.76 12.04
CA GLY A 31 -27.37 -18.13 12.31
C GLY A 31 -27.13 -16.94 11.40
N GLY A 32 -28.01 -15.94 11.45
CA GLY A 32 -27.81 -14.71 10.71
C GLY A 32 -26.53 -14.03 11.16
N SER A 33 -25.54 -14.00 10.29
CA SER A 33 -24.53 -12.94 10.28
C SER A 33 -24.98 -11.87 9.32
N PRO A 34 -25.66 -10.79 9.74
CA PRO A 34 -25.54 -9.54 9.03
C PRO A 34 -24.27 -8.87 9.58
N GLY A 35 -23.15 -9.27 9.01
CA GLY A 35 -21.83 -8.73 9.33
C GLY A 35 -20.95 -8.70 8.10
N THR A 36 -21.53 -8.57 6.90
CA THR A 36 -20.83 -7.85 5.84
C THR A 36 -20.92 -6.39 6.23
N THR A 37 -20.02 -5.97 7.11
CA THR A 37 -19.56 -4.60 7.01
C THR A 37 -18.86 -4.58 5.67
N GLY A 38 -19.56 -4.07 4.65
CA GLY A 38 -18.86 -3.40 3.58
C GLY A 38 -17.99 -2.39 4.30
N GLU A 39 -16.70 -2.69 4.37
CA GLU A 39 -15.71 -1.63 4.46
C GLU A 39 -16.02 -0.75 3.26
N VAL A 40 -16.60 0.38 3.61
CA VAL A 40 -16.74 1.56 2.79
C VAL A 40 -15.63 1.56 1.74
N GLU A 41 -16.01 1.65 0.47
CA GLU A 41 -15.12 2.24 -0.53
C GLU A 41 -14.94 3.68 -0.04
N GLU A 42 -14.01 3.85 0.89
CA GLU A 42 -13.60 5.14 1.40
C GLU A 42 -13.07 5.90 0.18
N PRO A 43 -13.49 7.17 -0.03
CA PRO A 43 -12.81 8.01 -1.01
C PRO A 43 -11.31 7.93 -0.71
N PRO A 44 -10.41 7.83 -1.70
CA PRO A 44 -8.98 7.66 -1.41
C PRO A 44 -8.61 8.79 -0.44
N PRO A 45 -8.21 8.47 0.81
CA PRO A 45 -7.73 9.51 1.70
C PRO A 45 -6.55 10.17 0.99
N THR A 46 -6.21 11.40 1.32
CA THR A 46 -4.84 11.86 1.04
C THR A 46 -3.93 10.96 1.86
N VAL A 47 -3.47 9.84 1.27
CA VAL A 47 -3.14 8.64 2.03
C VAL A 47 -1.77 8.81 2.67
N GLU A 48 -1.77 9.21 3.94
CA GLU A 48 -0.76 8.74 4.86
C GLU A 48 -0.67 7.21 4.71
N CYS A 49 0.52 6.71 4.43
CA CYS A 49 0.74 5.30 4.10
C CYS A 49 1.72 4.69 5.09
N ASP A 50 1.63 3.37 5.28
CA ASP A 50 2.63 2.65 6.06
C ASP A 50 3.83 2.30 5.16
N PRO A 51 5.05 2.78 5.50
CA PRO A 51 6.23 2.56 4.66
C PRO A 51 6.75 1.12 4.69
N LEU A 52 6.31 0.27 5.63
CA LEU A 52 6.68 -1.15 5.64
C LEU A 52 5.72 -2.00 4.79
N SER A 53 4.43 -1.68 4.82
CA SER A 53 3.36 -2.41 4.14
C SER A 53 3.17 -1.98 2.69
N GLN A 54 3.61 -0.76 2.33
CA GLN A 54 3.53 -0.22 0.97
C GLN A 54 2.11 -0.25 0.38
N ASP A 55 1.12 0.19 1.16
CA ASP A 55 -0.30 0.28 0.79
C ASP A 55 -0.62 1.40 -0.22
N CYS A 56 0.26 1.62 -1.19
CA CYS A 56 0.10 2.60 -2.25
C CYS A 56 -0.43 1.97 -3.55
N PRO A 57 -1.17 2.73 -4.37
CA PRO A 57 -1.62 2.26 -5.68
C PRO A 57 -0.44 1.89 -6.60
N ASP A 58 -0.72 1.10 -7.64
CA ASP A 58 0.28 0.71 -8.63
C ASP A 58 1.05 1.91 -9.19
N GLY A 59 2.38 1.80 -9.23
CA GLY A 59 3.29 2.86 -9.70
C GLY A 59 3.63 3.92 -8.65
N GLN A 60 3.18 3.74 -7.40
CA GLN A 60 3.54 4.59 -6.27
C GLN A 60 4.26 3.79 -5.17
N ALA A 61 5.10 4.48 -4.41
CA ALA A 61 5.76 3.94 -3.22
C ALA A 61 5.41 4.81 -2.02
N CYS A 62 5.25 4.16 -0.86
CA CYS A 62 5.13 4.90 0.38
C CYS A 62 6.51 5.36 0.82
N SER A 63 6.75 6.67 0.80
CA SER A 63 8.05 7.24 1.16
C SER A 63 7.89 8.56 1.91
N LEU A 64 8.97 8.97 2.59
CA LEU A 64 8.98 10.20 3.35
C LEU A 64 8.96 11.41 2.40
N SER A 65 7.97 12.28 2.56
CA SER A 65 7.90 13.58 1.88
C SER A 65 7.66 14.68 2.90
N GLY A 66 8.68 15.50 3.14
CA GLY A 66 8.64 16.50 4.21
C GLY A 66 8.59 15.83 5.57
N ASP A 67 7.47 15.98 6.27
CA ASP A 67 7.22 15.49 7.63
C ASP A 67 6.12 14.43 7.66
N ASP A 68 5.72 13.85 6.51
CA ASP A 68 4.71 12.79 6.44
C ASP A 68 5.14 11.64 5.49
N PHE A 69 4.68 10.41 5.76
CA PHE A 69 4.79 9.30 4.82
C PHE A 69 3.60 9.33 3.86
N VAL A 70 3.88 9.50 2.58
CA VAL A 70 2.83 9.64 1.56
C VAL A 70 3.16 8.81 0.34
N CYS A 71 2.13 8.40 -0.38
CA CYS A 71 2.30 7.74 -1.66
C CYS A 71 2.85 8.73 -2.69
N ILE A 72 4.03 8.43 -3.22
CA ILE A 72 4.69 9.21 -4.25
C ILE A 72 4.85 8.39 -5.51
N GLU A 73 4.76 9.05 -6.68
CA GLU A 73 5.01 8.39 -7.96
C GLU A 73 6.47 7.93 -8.04
N VAL A 74 6.67 6.66 -8.38
CA VAL A 74 7.98 6.09 -8.63
C VAL A 74 8.29 6.25 -10.12
N PHE A 75 9.40 6.92 -10.42
CA PHE A 75 9.86 7.12 -11.79
C PHE A 75 11.19 6.39 -12.06
N VAL A 76 11.93 6.03 -11.01
CA VAL A 76 13.09 5.15 -11.05
C VAL A 76 13.03 4.18 -9.87
N GLU A 77 13.31 2.91 -10.13
CA GLU A 77 13.34 1.85 -9.11
C GLU A 77 14.78 1.59 -8.66
N GLY A 78 15.32 2.46 -7.81
CA GLY A 78 16.64 2.29 -7.20
C GLY A 78 16.63 1.17 -6.16
N ALA A 79 17.69 0.37 -6.13
CA ALA A 79 17.91 -0.68 -5.15
C ALA A 79 18.55 -0.13 -3.86
N PRO A 80 18.59 -0.90 -2.75
CA PRO A 80 19.30 -0.49 -1.55
C PRO A 80 20.76 -0.15 -1.85
N GLY A 81 21.21 1.01 -1.39
CA GLY A 81 22.56 1.55 -1.65
C GLY A 81 22.71 2.34 -2.95
N ASP A 82 21.72 2.33 -3.84
CA ASP A 82 21.77 3.13 -5.07
C ASP A 82 21.63 4.63 -4.76
N PRO A 83 22.30 5.49 -5.53
CA PRO A 83 22.20 6.93 -5.36
C PRO A 83 20.80 7.42 -5.71
N CYS A 84 20.28 8.33 -4.90
CA CYS A 84 18.96 8.95 -5.10
C CYS A 84 19.06 10.46 -4.87
N GLN A 85 18.23 11.25 -5.55
CA GLN A 85 18.08 12.69 -5.34
C GLN A 85 16.67 13.06 -4.88
N ALA A 86 15.71 12.16 -5.08
CA ALA A 86 14.35 12.30 -4.62
C ALA A 86 13.79 10.95 -4.15
N ALA A 87 12.74 11.00 -3.34
CA ALA A 87 12.12 9.80 -2.78
C ALA A 87 11.55 8.86 -3.86
N GLY A 88 11.09 9.39 -5.02
CA GLY A 88 10.56 8.59 -6.14
C GLY A 88 11.62 7.92 -7.02
N GLU A 89 12.90 7.99 -6.63
CA GLU A 89 14.00 7.25 -7.25
C GLU A 89 14.34 5.94 -6.52
N CYS A 90 13.66 5.67 -5.41
CA CYS A 90 13.85 4.44 -4.65
C CYS A 90 12.69 3.50 -4.86
N SER A 91 12.98 2.19 -4.88
CA SER A 91 11.96 1.15 -4.96
C SER A 91 11.00 1.21 -3.76
N PRO A 92 9.77 0.67 -3.88
CA PRO A 92 8.84 0.54 -2.75
C PRO A 92 9.50 -0.12 -1.53
N GLY A 93 9.28 0.45 -0.34
CA GLY A 93 9.88 0.02 0.93
C GLY A 93 11.24 0.65 1.24
N LEU A 94 11.74 1.52 0.35
CA LEU A 94 13.00 2.23 0.51
C LEU A 94 12.76 3.73 0.67
N VAL A 95 13.66 4.38 1.40
CA VAL A 95 13.67 5.83 1.61
C VAL A 95 14.99 6.41 1.10
N CYS A 96 14.91 7.58 0.47
CA CYS A 96 16.10 8.32 0.05
C CYS A 96 16.64 9.14 1.22
N LEU A 97 17.81 8.75 1.74
CA LEU A 97 18.42 9.41 2.89
C LEU A 97 19.83 9.88 2.62
N PRO A 98 20.27 10.98 3.25
CA PRO A 98 21.61 11.49 3.09
C PRO A 98 22.65 10.51 3.66
N SER A 99 23.84 10.47 3.05
CA SER A 99 24.93 9.58 3.45
C SER A 99 25.39 9.79 4.90
N VAL A 100 25.17 11.00 5.45
CA VAL A 100 25.47 11.32 6.85
C VAL A 100 24.63 10.51 7.86
N VAL A 101 23.43 10.08 7.46
CA VAL A 101 22.50 9.28 8.28
C VAL A 101 22.82 7.79 8.14
N LEU A 102 23.08 7.34 6.90
CA LEU A 102 23.32 5.93 6.59
C LEU A 102 24.74 5.48 6.97
N GLY A 103 25.72 6.38 6.98
CA GLY A 103 27.13 6.06 7.20
C GLY A 103 27.81 5.31 6.05
N SER A 104 27.05 4.53 5.27
CA SER A 104 27.49 3.76 4.12
C SER A 104 26.69 4.13 2.87
N CYS A 105 27.15 5.13 2.14
CA CYS A 105 26.60 5.54 0.86
C CYS A 105 27.70 6.22 0.04
N ASP A 106 27.90 5.78 -1.20
CA ASP A 106 28.97 6.29 -2.09
C ASP A 106 28.62 7.68 -2.68
N ALA A 107 27.34 8.07 -2.58
CA ALA A 107 26.80 9.34 -3.05
C ALA A 107 26.40 10.29 -1.90
N SER A 108 25.82 11.43 -2.24
CA SER A 108 25.28 12.37 -1.23
C SER A 108 24.06 11.81 -0.48
N SER A 109 23.29 10.96 -1.14
CA SER A 109 22.10 10.29 -0.61
C SER A 109 21.90 8.96 -1.34
N CYS A 110 21.44 7.95 -0.60
CA CYS A 110 21.18 6.62 -1.12
C CYS A 110 19.84 6.08 -0.64
N CYS A 111 19.27 5.17 -1.43
CA CYS A 111 18.11 4.40 -1.03
C CYS A 111 18.48 3.44 0.09
N SER A 112 17.73 3.45 1.18
CA SER A 112 17.90 2.53 2.31
C SER A 112 16.56 1.91 2.70
N SER A 113 16.60 0.66 3.14
CA SER A 113 15.41 -0.04 3.64
C SER A 113 14.97 0.55 4.97
N LEU A 114 13.66 0.80 5.08
CA LEU A 114 13.03 1.10 6.36
C LEU A 114 12.88 -0.18 7.18
N CYS A 115 12.95 -0.03 8.49
CA CYS A 115 12.72 -1.10 9.46
C CYS A 115 11.95 -0.55 10.66
N GLU A 116 11.31 -1.42 11.42
CA GLU A 116 10.68 -1.11 12.69
C GLU A 116 11.71 -1.20 13.81
N VAL A 117 11.88 -0.13 14.59
CA VAL A 117 12.89 -0.11 15.68
C VAL A 117 12.54 -1.08 16.81
N SER A 118 11.28 -1.48 16.93
CA SER A 118 10.84 -2.51 17.88
C SER A 118 11.28 -3.92 17.47
N ASP A 119 11.56 -4.15 16.18
CA ASP A 119 11.90 -5.46 15.59
C ASP A 119 13.28 -5.46 14.89
N THR A 120 14.31 -5.18 15.68
CA THR A 120 15.66 -4.78 15.22
C THR A 120 16.48 -5.78 14.37
N SER A 121 16.05 -7.03 14.21
CA SER A 121 16.93 -8.10 13.67
C SER A 121 16.39 -8.87 12.46
N ALA A 122 15.11 -8.73 12.11
CA ALA A 122 14.49 -9.53 11.06
C ALA A 122 14.26 -8.79 9.74
N GLN A 123 14.40 -7.46 9.73
CA GLN A 123 13.90 -6.62 8.63
C GLN A 123 14.97 -6.11 7.67
N CYS A 124 16.25 -6.16 8.05
CA CYS A 124 17.34 -5.74 7.17
C CYS A 124 17.80 -6.90 6.26
N GLY A 125 17.94 -6.61 4.96
CA GLY A 125 18.24 -7.61 3.94
C GLY A 125 19.62 -8.26 4.07
N SER A 126 20.56 -7.59 4.74
CA SER A 126 21.91 -8.11 4.99
C SER A 126 22.11 -8.47 6.46
N SER A 127 22.78 -9.60 6.72
CA SER A 127 23.15 -10.03 8.08
C SER A 127 24.14 -9.10 8.80
N SER A 128 24.70 -8.13 8.08
CA SER A 128 25.66 -7.15 8.60
C SER A 128 25.03 -5.79 8.88
N GLU A 129 23.77 -5.58 8.45
CA GLU A 129 23.03 -4.35 8.71
C GLU A 129 22.21 -4.52 9.98
N VAL A 130 22.10 -3.44 10.75
CA VAL A 130 21.27 -3.35 11.93
C VAL A 130 20.19 -2.30 11.70
N CYS A 131 18.98 -2.58 12.16
CA CYS A 131 17.95 -1.56 12.20
C CYS A 131 18.31 -0.55 13.29
N ALA A 132 18.51 0.70 12.90
CA ALA A 132 18.83 1.77 13.82
C ALA A 132 17.93 2.99 13.59
N PRO A 133 17.53 3.70 14.64
CA PRO A 133 16.78 4.94 14.49
C PRO A 133 17.60 5.97 13.71
N VAL A 134 16.91 6.76 12.89
CA VAL A 134 17.52 7.86 12.12
C VAL A 134 17.87 9.04 13.03
N PHE A 135 17.02 9.29 14.02
CA PHE A 135 17.14 10.38 14.99
C PHE A 135 17.35 9.82 16.39
N ASP A 136 18.21 10.48 17.17
CA ASP A 136 18.48 10.13 18.57
C ASP A 136 17.87 11.17 19.52
N GLY A 137 17.35 10.74 20.67
CA GLY A 137 16.88 11.63 21.76
C GLY A 137 15.38 11.95 21.73
N ASP A 138 14.97 13.00 22.46
CA ASP A 138 13.56 13.42 22.59
C ASP A 138 13.03 14.21 21.38
N GLU A 139 13.89 14.45 20.38
CA GLU A 139 13.60 15.29 19.19
C GLU A 139 13.25 14.45 17.95
N VAL A 140 12.93 13.16 18.16
CA VAL A 140 12.46 12.25 17.10
C VAL A 140 11.07 12.69 16.66
N PRO A 141 10.87 13.03 15.37
CA PRO A 141 9.53 13.29 14.84
C PRO A 141 8.60 12.09 15.10
N PRO A 142 7.33 12.29 15.47
CA PRO A 142 6.44 11.19 15.85
C PRO A 142 6.34 10.09 14.79
N MET A 143 6.39 10.47 13.52
CA MET A 143 6.39 9.57 12.38
C MET A 143 7.62 8.64 12.29
N TRP A 144 8.73 8.99 12.94
CA TRP A 144 9.97 8.22 12.97
C TRP A 144 10.14 7.47 14.30
N ALA A 145 9.18 7.60 15.23
CA ALA A 145 9.28 7.00 16.56
C ALA A 145 9.36 5.46 16.51
N ASP A 146 8.62 4.87 15.57
CA ASP A 146 8.53 3.43 15.39
C ASP A 146 9.40 2.91 14.23
N TYR A 147 10.02 3.81 13.46
CA TYR A 147 10.78 3.45 12.26
C TYR A 147 12.26 3.83 12.34
N GLY A 148 13.09 2.98 11.78
CA GLY A 148 14.51 3.13 11.64
C GLY A 148 14.95 2.79 10.22
N VAL A 149 16.26 2.76 10.03
CA VAL A 149 16.88 2.44 8.74
C VAL A 149 17.90 1.35 8.92
N CYS A 150 18.02 0.52 7.89
CA CYS A 150 19.06 -0.47 7.80
C CYS A 150 20.39 0.21 7.46
N ARG A 151 21.34 0.12 8.39
CA ARG A 151 22.71 0.62 8.20
C ARG A 151 23.73 -0.32 8.83
N LEU A 152 24.97 -0.25 8.38
CA LEU A 152 26.06 -0.96 9.05
C LEU A 152 26.28 -0.36 10.45
N PRO A 153 26.56 -1.19 11.46
CA PRO A 153 26.97 -0.69 12.78
C PRO A 153 28.28 0.10 12.63
N SER A 154 28.31 1.31 13.17
CA SER A 154 29.48 2.20 13.21
C SER A 154 30.44 1.89 14.36
#